data_AF-A0A531M6P3-F1
#
_entry.id   AF-A0A531M6P3-F1
#
_cell.length_a   1.000
_cell.length_b   1.000
_cell.length_c   1.000
_cell.angle_alpha   90.00
_cell.angle_beta   90.00
_cell.angle_gamma   90.00
#
_symmetry.space_group_name_H-M   'P 1'
#
loop_
_entity.id
_entity.type
_entity.pdbx_description
1 polymer ?
#
loop_
_entity_poly.entity_id
_entity_poly.type
_entity_poly.pdbx_seq_one_letter_code
_entity_poly.pdbx_strand_id
1 'polypeptide(L)'
;HAGLLPRERDARARAITWMFAALNTIEPPVLELTTARIFEADKPWSEERLPLVKDRVRARLDRLSAHLGDADWLDDAFSAGDLLMVSVLLRLRMSGILDEYQNLAAYVARGEARPAYIRAFAAQFAVNAPSAN
;
A
#
# COMPACT_ATOMS: atom_id res chain seq x y z
N HIS A 1 -12.77 -4.10 20.93
CA HIS A 1 -12.02 -4.63 19.77
C HIS A 1 -10.73 -5.29 20.25
N ALA A 2 -10.33 -6.43 19.68
CA ALA A 2 -9.16 -7.21 20.13
C ALA A 2 -7.79 -6.58 19.80
N GLY A 3 -7.75 -5.32 19.33
CA GLY A 3 -6.53 -4.61 18.93
C GLY A 3 -6.16 -4.85 17.47
N LEU A 4 -4.98 -4.36 17.06
CA LEU A 4 -4.40 -4.54 15.71
C LEU A 4 -3.32 -5.64 15.68
N LEU A 5 -2.98 -6.23 16.83
CA LEU A 5 -2.03 -7.33 16.92
C LEU A 5 -2.75 -8.54 17.51
N PRO A 6 -2.61 -9.73 16.89
CA PRO A 6 -3.11 -10.98 17.45
C PRO A 6 -2.57 -11.22 18.88
N ARG A 7 -3.35 -11.96 19.68
CA ARG A 7 -2.92 -12.40 21.02
C ARG A 7 -2.02 -13.63 20.98
N GLU A 8 -2.26 -14.52 20.02
CA GLU A 8 -1.42 -15.67 19.75
C GLU A 8 -0.02 -15.18 19.31
N ARG A 9 1.02 -15.78 19.88
CA ARG A 9 2.40 -15.28 19.81
C ARG A 9 2.94 -15.31 18.39
N ASP A 10 2.71 -16.40 17.67
CA ASP A 10 3.29 -16.59 16.34
C ASP A 10 2.55 -15.74 15.30
N ALA A 11 1.23 -15.64 15.39
CA ALA A 11 0.41 -14.72 14.60
C ALA A 11 0.80 -13.26 14.87
N ARG A 12 1.10 -12.90 16.12
CA ARG A 12 1.60 -11.57 16.46
C ARG A 12 2.97 -11.30 15.82
N ALA A 13 3.87 -12.28 15.85
CA ALA A 13 5.17 -12.16 15.21
C ALA A 13 5.03 -11.96 13.70
N ARG A 14 4.16 -12.73 13.02
CA ARG A 14 3.88 -12.58 11.58
C ARG A 14 3.26 -11.21 11.26
N ALA A 15 2.33 -10.72 12.07
CA ALA A 15 1.77 -9.38 11.89
C ALA A 15 2.87 -8.31 11.96
N ILE A 16 3.82 -8.42 12.88
CA ILE A 16 4.97 -7.51 12.98
C ILE A 16 5.89 -7.66 11.75
N THR A 17 6.17 -8.89 11.31
CA THR A 17 6.94 -9.12 10.08
C THR A 17 6.30 -8.41 8.88
N TRP A 18 4.97 -8.45 8.75
CA TRP A 18 4.26 -7.75 7.68
C TRP A 18 4.33 -6.23 7.80
N MET A 19 4.36 -5.68 9.02
CA MET A 19 4.61 -4.25 9.22
C MET A 19 5.99 -3.85 8.67
N PHE A 20 7.03 -4.63 8.97
CA PHE A 20 8.37 -4.40 8.42
C PHE A 20 8.42 -4.60 6.91
N ALA A 21 7.75 -5.62 6.37
CA ALA A 21 7.69 -5.86 4.93
C ALA A 21 7.02 -4.69 4.20
N ALA A 22 5.93 -4.15 4.73
CA ALA A 22 5.25 -2.98 4.16
C ALA A 22 6.21 -1.80 4.03
N LEU A 23 6.89 -1.42 5.12
CA LEU A 23 7.68 -0.18 5.18
C LEU A 23 9.11 -0.32 4.62
N ASN A 24 9.71 -1.50 4.69
CA ASN A 24 11.11 -1.70 4.29
C ASN A 24 11.31 -2.54 3.04
N THR A 25 10.25 -3.15 2.49
CA THR A 25 10.34 -3.96 1.25
C THR A 25 9.42 -3.46 0.15
N ILE A 26 8.17 -3.12 0.47
CA ILE A 26 7.19 -2.66 -0.51
C ILE A 26 7.26 -1.15 -0.71
N GLU A 27 7.31 -0.37 0.38
CA GLU A 27 7.30 1.09 0.31
C GLU A 27 8.50 1.71 -0.45
N PRO A 28 9.76 1.23 -0.31
CA PRO A 28 10.89 1.90 -0.94
C PRO A 28 10.78 2.06 -2.47
N PRO A 29 10.46 1.03 -3.27
CA PRO A 29 10.25 1.22 -4.71
C PRO A 29 8.99 2.04 -5.04
N VAL A 30 7.95 2.01 -4.20
CA VAL A 30 6.75 2.86 -4.36
C VAL A 30 7.10 4.35 -4.16
N LEU A 31 7.96 4.64 -3.18
CA LEU A 31 8.52 5.97 -2.97
C LEU A 31 9.39 6.40 -4.14
N GLU A 32 10.26 5.51 -4.64
CA GLU A 32 11.11 5.80 -5.82
C GLU A 32 10.25 6.17 -7.03
N LEU A 33 9.12 5.47 -7.26
CA LEU A 33 8.18 5.81 -8.33
C LEU A 33 7.57 7.20 -8.15
N THR A 34 7.21 7.57 -6.93
CA THR A 34 6.70 8.91 -6.61
C THR A 34 7.76 9.97 -6.93
N THR A 35 9.01 9.72 -6.55
CA THR A 35 10.14 10.60 -6.85
C THR A 35 10.34 10.78 -8.34
N ALA A 36 10.44 9.68 -9.08
CA ALA A 36 10.62 9.70 -10.53
C ALA A 36 9.49 10.47 -11.25
N ARG A 37 8.23 10.29 -10.80
CA ARG A 37 7.06 10.87 -11.49
C ARG A 37 6.73 12.31 -11.11
N ILE A 38 7.07 12.75 -9.90
CA ILE A 38 6.65 14.06 -9.39
C ILE A 38 7.84 15.00 -9.28
N PHE A 39 8.91 14.57 -8.62
CA PHE A 39 10.05 15.43 -8.30
C PHE A 39 11.12 15.44 -9.41
N GLU A 40 11.16 14.40 -10.24
CA GLU A 40 12.09 14.26 -11.35
C GLU A 40 11.40 14.38 -12.72
N ALA A 41 10.13 14.81 -12.77
CA ALA A 41 9.34 14.83 -14.00
C ALA A 41 9.93 15.74 -15.10
N ASP A 42 10.65 16.80 -14.70
CA ASP A 42 11.28 17.79 -15.58
C ASP A 42 12.71 17.42 -15.98
N LYS A 43 13.25 16.31 -15.48
CA LYS A 43 14.65 15.94 -15.72
C LYS A 43 14.81 15.27 -17.08
N PRO A 44 15.92 15.52 -17.79
CA PRO A 44 16.12 14.98 -19.15
C PRO A 44 16.18 13.45 -19.20
N TRP A 45 16.45 12.77 -18.08
CA TRP A 45 16.48 11.31 -17.96
C TRP A 45 15.18 10.71 -17.41
N SER A 46 14.14 11.51 -17.16
CA SER A 46 12.93 11.06 -16.47
C SER A 46 12.20 9.96 -17.24
N GLU A 47 12.05 10.15 -18.56
CA GLU A 47 11.36 9.20 -19.44
C GLU A 47 12.05 7.84 -19.48
N GLU A 48 13.39 7.82 -19.52
CA GLU A 48 14.18 6.59 -19.54
C GLU A 48 14.22 5.88 -18.17
N ARG A 49 14.20 6.64 -17.07
CA ARG A 49 14.23 6.10 -15.71
C ARG A 49 12.89 5.49 -15.30
N LEU A 50 11.78 6.06 -15.76
CA LEU A 50 10.44 5.70 -15.29
C LEU A 50 10.09 4.21 -15.51
N PRO A 51 10.33 3.59 -16.69
CA PRO A 51 10.09 2.15 -16.89
C PRO A 51 10.84 1.28 -15.87
N LEU A 52 12.12 1.57 -15.62
CA LEU A 52 12.95 0.79 -14.70
C LEU A 52 12.41 0.81 -13.27
N VAL A 53 11.91 1.97 -12.83
CA VAL A 53 11.32 2.13 -11.49
C VAL A 53 9.96 1.41 -11.42
N LYS A 54 9.13 1.49 -12.46
CA LYS A 54 7.87 0.73 -12.53
C LYS A 54 8.10 -0.77 -12.45
N ASP A 55 9.13 -1.30 -13.12
CA ASP A 55 9.43 -2.73 -13.11
C ASP A 55 9.91 -3.21 -11.72
N ARG A 56 10.63 -2.37 -10.98
CA ARG A 56 10.98 -2.67 -9.57
C ARG A 56 9.76 -2.73 -8.67
N VAL A 57 8.77 -1.86 -8.88
CA VAL A 57 7.48 -1.93 -8.17
C VAL A 57 6.77 -3.24 -8.51
N ARG A 58 6.61 -3.55 -9.80
CA ARG A 58 5.97 -4.81 -10.25
C ARG A 58 6.63 -6.05 -9.66
N ALA A 59 7.95 -6.12 -9.66
CA ALA A 59 8.69 -7.25 -9.07
C ALA A 59 8.37 -7.47 -7.57
N ARG A 60 8.00 -6.42 -6.83
CA ARG A 60 7.52 -6.55 -5.44
C ARG A 60 6.05 -6.94 -5.37
N LEU A 61 5.22 -6.35 -6.23
CA LEU A 61 3.79 -6.66 -6.29
C LEU A 61 3.53 -8.10 -6.75
N ASP A 62 4.33 -8.66 -7.66
CA ASP A 62 4.23 -10.05 -8.10
C ASP A 62 4.32 -11.01 -6.90
N ARG A 63 5.31 -10.78 -6.02
CA ARG A 63 5.51 -11.60 -4.82
C ARG A 63 4.41 -11.39 -3.78
N LEU A 64 3.97 -10.15 -3.61
CA LEU A 64 2.90 -9.82 -2.67
C LEU A 64 1.55 -10.41 -3.12
N SER A 65 1.25 -10.30 -4.41
CA SER A 65 0.05 -10.86 -5.04
C SER A 65 0.05 -12.38 -4.94
N ALA A 66 1.19 -13.03 -5.22
CA ALA A 66 1.34 -14.48 -5.06
C ALA A 66 1.16 -14.93 -3.60
N HIS A 67 1.70 -14.18 -2.63
CA HIS A 67 1.51 -14.46 -1.20
C HIS A 67 0.05 -14.31 -0.78
N LEU A 68 -0.60 -13.20 -1.18
CA LEU A 68 -1.98 -12.94 -0.82
C LEU A 68 -2.92 -13.98 -1.42
N GLY A 69 -2.70 -14.37 -2.68
CA GLY A 69 -3.57 -15.30 -3.39
C GLY A 69 -5.02 -14.84 -3.33
N ASP A 70 -5.89 -15.72 -2.81
CA ASP A 70 -7.32 -15.48 -2.58
C ASP A 70 -7.64 -15.08 -1.13
N ALA A 71 -6.64 -14.87 -0.28
CA ALA A 71 -6.85 -14.53 1.12
C ALA A 71 -7.40 -13.10 1.29
N ASP A 72 -8.20 -12.92 2.34
CA ASP A 72 -8.76 -11.60 2.66
C ASP A 72 -7.68 -10.63 3.18
N TRP A 73 -6.72 -11.15 3.96
CA TRP A 73 -5.65 -10.39 4.63
C TRP A 73 -4.30 -11.13 4.51
N LEU A 74 -3.20 -10.47 4.90
CA LEU A 74 -1.83 -11.02 4.78
C LEU A 74 -1.56 -12.24 5.68
N ASP A 75 -2.40 -12.43 6.70
CA ASP A 75 -2.53 -13.58 7.58
C ASP A 75 -4.03 -13.80 7.84
N ASP A 76 -4.43 -14.61 8.81
CA ASP A 76 -5.85 -14.95 9.02
C ASP A 76 -6.80 -13.74 9.23
N ALA A 77 -6.44 -12.81 10.11
CA ALA A 77 -7.29 -11.69 10.49
C ALA A 77 -6.58 -10.35 10.27
N PHE A 78 -7.37 -9.31 9.94
CA PHE A 78 -6.87 -7.95 9.76
C PHE A 78 -6.00 -7.51 10.94
N SER A 79 -4.80 -7.05 10.61
CA SER A 79 -3.78 -6.67 11.58
C SER A 79 -3.17 -5.29 11.27
N ALA A 80 -2.23 -4.85 12.11
CA ALA A 80 -1.39 -3.69 11.86
C ALA A 80 -0.54 -3.85 10.58
N GLY A 81 -0.17 -5.08 10.23
CA GLY A 81 0.51 -5.37 8.97
C GLY A 81 -0.33 -4.98 7.76
N ASP A 82 -1.61 -5.34 7.78
CA ASP A 82 -2.55 -4.98 6.70
C ASP A 82 -2.82 -3.49 6.63
N LEU A 83 -2.99 -2.85 7.79
CA LEU A 83 -3.17 -1.40 7.86
C LEU A 83 -2.02 -0.66 7.14
N LEU A 84 -0.78 -1.04 7.44
CA LEU A 84 0.39 -0.42 6.81
C LEU A 84 0.51 -0.79 5.34
N MET A 85 0.32 -2.07 4.98
CA MET A 85 0.43 -2.53 3.59
C MET A 85 -0.59 -1.83 2.68
N VAL A 86 -1.85 -1.77 3.08
CA VAL A 86 -2.90 -1.05 2.34
C VAL A 86 -2.50 0.42 2.18
N SER A 87 -2.00 1.06 3.23
CA SER A 87 -1.59 2.47 3.20
C SER A 87 -0.45 2.74 2.20
N VAL A 88 0.51 1.82 2.11
CA VAL A 88 1.60 1.88 1.11
C VAL A 88 1.05 1.68 -0.30
N LEU A 89 0.22 0.66 -0.51
CA LEU A 89 -0.34 0.33 -1.83
C LEU A 89 -1.25 1.44 -2.38
N LEU A 90 -1.97 2.17 -1.52
CA LEU A 90 -2.81 3.31 -1.94
C LEU A 90 -2.06 4.35 -2.75
N ARG A 91 -0.75 4.50 -2.51
CA ARG A 91 0.11 5.47 -3.21
C ARG A 91 0.34 5.10 -4.68
N LEU A 92 0.08 3.85 -5.06
CA LEU A 92 0.16 3.39 -6.44
C LEU A 92 -1.08 3.71 -7.26
N ARG A 93 -2.19 4.15 -6.66
CA ARG A 93 -3.45 4.43 -7.37
C ARG A 93 -3.28 5.35 -8.57
N MET A 94 -2.57 6.47 -8.39
CA MET A 94 -2.34 7.45 -9.47
C MET A 94 -1.37 6.95 -10.56
N SER A 95 -0.79 5.76 -10.43
CA SER A 95 0.12 5.17 -11.42
C SER A 95 -0.52 4.22 -12.40
N GLY A 96 -1.73 3.72 -12.10
CA GLY A 96 -2.37 2.64 -12.84
C GLY A 96 -1.75 1.25 -12.61
N ILE A 97 -0.60 1.15 -11.92
CA ILE A 97 0.06 -0.15 -11.69
C ILE A 97 -0.81 -1.06 -10.82
N LEU A 98 -1.52 -0.50 -9.83
CA LEU A 98 -2.36 -1.32 -8.96
C LEU A 98 -3.49 -2.02 -9.73
N ASP A 99 -3.96 -1.42 -10.84
CA ASP A 99 -5.02 -1.97 -11.69
C ASP A 99 -4.54 -3.20 -12.48
N GLU A 100 -3.23 -3.40 -12.61
CA GLU A 100 -2.62 -4.62 -13.18
C GLU A 100 -2.79 -5.84 -12.24
N TYR A 101 -3.09 -5.62 -10.95
CA TYR A 101 -3.18 -6.66 -9.92
C TYR A 101 -4.56 -6.67 -9.25
N GLN A 102 -5.52 -7.37 -9.86
CA GLN A 102 -6.91 -7.40 -9.38
C GLN A 102 -7.07 -7.83 -7.92
N ASN A 103 -6.31 -8.81 -7.45
CA ASN A 103 -6.39 -9.26 -6.05
C ASN A 103 -5.85 -8.23 -5.05
N LEU A 104 -4.77 -7.51 -5.41
CA LEU A 104 -4.23 -6.42 -4.59
C LEU A 104 -5.14 -5.19 -4.61
N ALA A 105 -5.75 -4.88 -5.75
CA ALA A 105 -6.77 -3.82 -5.84
C ALA A 105 -7.97 -4.16 -4.94
N ALA A 106 -8.47 -5.39 -4.96
CA ALA A 106 -9.54 -5.85 -4.08
C ALA A 106 -9.13 -5.80 -2.60
N TYR A 107 -7.91 -6.20 -2.27
CA TYR A 107 -7.34 -6.10 -0.92
C TYR A 107 -7.32 -4.67 -0.38
N VAL A 108 -6.86 -3.71 -1.21
CA VAL A 108 -6.87 -2.28 -0.86
C VAL A 108 -8.30 -1.79 -0.67
N ALA A 109 -9.22 -2.12 -1.58
CA ALA A 109 -10.62 -1.74 -1.48
C ALA A 109 -11.29 -2.29 -0.21
N ARG A 110 -10.99 -3.54 0.18
CA ARG A 110 -11.43 -4.10 1.47
C ARG A 110 -10.91 -3.29 2.65
N GLY A 111 -9.65 -2.84 2.60
CA GLY A 111 -9.07 -1.97 3.62
C GLY A 111 -9.77 -0.62 3.73
N GLU A 112 -10.06 0.02 2.59
CA GLU A 112 -10.75 1.31 2.53
C GLU A 112 -12.22 1.24 2.96
N ALA A 113 -12.90 0.12 2.69
CA ALA A 113 -14.28 -0.11 3.09
C ALA A 113 -14.46 -0.25 4.61
N ARG A 114 -13.37 -0.37 5.39
CA ARG A 114 -13.44 -0.48 6.85
C ARG A 114 -13.97 0.82 7.46
N PRO A 115 -14.94 0.79 8.40
CA PRO A 115 -15.46 2.00 9.04
C PRO A 115 -14.39 2.88 9.69
N ALA A 116 -13.31 2.28 10.21
CA ALA A 116 -12.19 3.03 10.79
C ALA A 116 -11.41 3.82 9.73
N TYR A 117 -11.20 3.26 8.53
CA TYR A 117 -10.57 3.97 7.43
C TYR A 117 -11.44 5.14 6.97
N ILE A 118 -12.73 4.90 6.74
CA ILE A 118 -13.68 5.94 6.31
C ILE A 118 -13.67 7.13 7.29
N ARG A 119 -13.70 6.86 8.61
CA ARG A 119 -13.60 7.92 9.62
C ARG A 119 -12.26 8.65 9.60
N ALA A 120 -11.16 7.93 9.48
CA ALA A 120 -9.83 8.53 9.41
C ALA A 120 -9.66 9.40 8.16
N PHE A 121 -10.14 8.91 7.01
CA PHE A 121 -10.15 9.65 5.75
C PHE A 121 -11.02 10.90 5.84
N ALA A 122 -12.24 10.81 6.39
CA ALA A 122 -13.10 11.97 6.57
C ALA A 122 -12.46 13.03 7.48
N ALA A 123 -11.81 12.60 8.58
CA ALA A 123 -11.15 13.49 9.52
C ALA A 123 -9.96 14.23 8.86
N GLN A 124 -9.10 13.53 8.12
CA GLN A 124 -7.99 14.20 7.42
C GLN A 124 -8.49 15.08 6.27
N PHE A 125 -9.56 14.68 5.57
CA PHE A 125 -10.11 15.44 4.45
C PHE A 125 -10.70 16.77 4.92
N ALA A 126 -11.37 16.78 6.08
CA ALA A 126 -11.90 18.02 6.67
C ALA A 126 -10.83 19.09 6.95
N VAL A 127 -9.56 18.67 7.11
CA VAL A 127 -8.41 19.58 7.34
C VAL A 127 -7.72 19.95 6.03
N ASN A 128 -7.63 19.02 5.08
CA ASN A 128 -6.81 19.16 3.86
C ASN A 128 -7.61 19.51 2.59
N ALA A 129 -8.94 19.54 2.66
CA ALA A 129 -9.76 19.89 1.51
C ALA A 129 -9.41 21.30 1.00
N PRO A 130 -9.36 21.53 -0.33
CA PRO A 130 -9.16 22.86 -0.86
C PRO A 130 -10.24 23.80 -0.33
N SER A 131 -9.87 25.01 0.07
CA SER A 131 -10.85 26.05 0.37
C SER A 131 -11.76 26.25 -0.84
N ALA A 132 -13.07 26.30 -0.62
CA ALA A 132 -13.99 26.71 -1.67
C ALA A 132 -13.65 28.16 -2.05
N ASN A 133 -13.14 28.36 -3.26
CA ASN A 133 -12.98 29.68 -3.88
C ASN A 133 -14.34 30.24 -4.30
#